data_AF-A0A9P0CJA3-F1
#
_entry.id   AF-A0A9P0CJA3-F1
#
_cell.length_a   1.000
_cell.length_b   1.000
_cell.length_c   1.000
_cell.angle_alpha   90.00
_cell.angle_beta   90.00
_cell.angle_gamma   90.00
#
_symmetry.space_group_name_H-M   'P 1'
#
loop_
_entity.id
_entity.type
_entity.pdbx_description
1 polymer ?
#
loop_
_entity_poly.entity_id
_entity_poly.type
_entity_poly.pdbx_seq_one_letter_code
_entity_poly.pdbx_strand_id
1 'polypeptide(L)'
;MDWFSHNVPQGGMMQTAKNTYNPDTAKYLKLLIDESKMTSMLRKKDNYILRNNEPLPSLSEPPSRTARYPVTIRPGSSKKRSMDTIIKSGVYEREQFKPIHPLVDREKEKEKLQNKMAFNSDVKVKKDKALEKKVSKEIRVEYNRFDQLMQEIKERENWLKEMERLGEADKYRQVIENQIQEKVRELDRMKTCNDMVET
;
A
#
# COMPACT_ATOMS: atom_id res chain seq x y z
N MET A 1 25.86 43.41 39.26
CA MET A 1 26.68 42.42 38.53
C MET A 1 26.88 42.96 37.12
N ASP A 2 28.10 43.37 36.79
CA ASP A 2 28.43 43.84 35.44
C ASP A 2 28.70 42.64 34.53
N TRP A 3 28.11 42.66 33.35
CA TRP A 3 28.20 41.57 32.37
C TRP A 3 29.56 41.60 31.68
N PHE A 4 30.24 40.45 31.61
CA PHE A 4 31.66 40.35 31.21
C PHE A 4 31.97 40.74 29.75
N SER A 5 30.98 41.04 28.91
CA SER A 5 31.24 41.45 27.53
C SER A 5 30.17 42.42 27.01
N HIS A 6 30.61 43.49 26.34
CA HIS A 6 29.72 44.47 25.73
C HIS A 6 28.99 43.94 24.48
N ASN A 7 29.56 42.90 23.86
CA ASN A 7 29.12 42.37 22.57
C ASN A 7 28.19 41.14 22.68
N VAL A 8 28.00 40.58 23.87
CA VAL A 8 27.11 39.43 24.08
C VAL A 8 25.83 39.93 24.77
N PRO A 9 24.65 39.81 24.14
CA PRO A 9 23.40 40.24 24.75
C PRO A 9 23.13 39.47 26.04
N GLN A 10 22.52 40.14 27.02
CA GLN A 10 22.08 39.51 28.26
C GLN A 10 20.77 38.74 27.97
N GLY A 11 20.88 37.48 27.52
CA GLY A 11 19.72 36.65 27.22
C GLY A 11 19.97 35.40 26.37
N GLY A 12 18.90 34.67 26.05
CA GLY A 12 18.95 33.40 25.31
C GLY A 12 19.09 33.54 23.79
N MET A 13 19.16 32.40 23.08
CA MET A 13 19.45 32.26 21.64
C MET A 13 18.58 33.11 20.68
N MET A 14 17.47 33.68 21.15
CA MET A 14 16.53 34.49 20.36
C MET A 14 16.62 36.01 20.64
N GLN A 15 17.56 36.45 21.49
CA GLN A 15 17.73 37.85 21.84
C GLN A 15 18.97 38.41 21.17
N THR A 16 18.78 39.37 20.26
CA THR A 16 19.88 40.07 19.58
C THR A 16 20.42 41.20 20.43
N ALA A 17 21.72 41.50 20.30
CA ALA A 17 22.32 42.68 20.91
C ALA A 17 21.59 43.95 20.43
N LYS A 18 21.12 44.78 21.38
CA LYS A 18 20.51 46.07 21.07
C LYS A 18 21.61 47.07 20.75
N ASN A 19 21.41 47.87 19.71
CA ASN A 19 22.36 48.91 19.34
C ASN A 19 21.87 50.26 19.87
N THR A 20 22.74 51.00 20.56
CA THR A 20 22.43 52.33 21.08
C THR A 20 22.78 53.38 20.03
N TYR A 21 21.78 53.83 19.26
CA TYR A 21 21.96 54.94 18.32
C TYR A 21 22.03 56.28 19.08
N ASN A 22 23.00 57.13 18.73
CA ASN A 22 22.98 58.53 19.13
C ASN A 22 21.71 59.20 18.54
N PRO A 23 21.01 60.11 19.26
CA PRO A 23 19.82 60.80 18.76
C PRO A 23 19.98 61.41 17.37
N ASP A 24 21.16 61.98 17.07
CA ASP A 24 21.43 62.58 15.76
C ASP A 24 21.56 61.51 14.67
N THR A 25 22.20 60.38 14.99
CA THR A 25 22.32 59.22 14.08
C THR A 25 20.95 58.61 13.80
N ALA A 26 20.09 58.47 14.81
CA ALA A 26 18.74 57.93 14.63
C ALA A 26 17.89 58.82 13.72
N LYS A 27 17.98 60.14 13.88
CA LYS A 27 17.31 61.12 13.01
C LYS A 27 17.82 61.05 11.57
N TYR A 28 19.13 60.92 11.39
CA TYR A 28 19.76 60.77 10.08
C TYR A 28 19.33 59.48 9.37
N LEU A 29 19.35 58.34 10.07
CA LEU A 29 18.90 57.06 9.52
C LEU A 29 17.42 57.10 9.11
N LYS A 30 16.58 57.77 9.88
CA LYS A 30 15.17 57.96 9.53
C LYS A 30 15.02 58.78 8.24
N LEU A 31 15.76 59.88 8.10
CA LEU A 31 15.78 60.69 6.87
C LEU A 31 16.18 59.85 5.65
N LEU A 32 17.24 59.03 5.78
CA LEU A 32 17.66 58.12 4.72
C LEU A 32 16.57 57.13 4.32
N ILE A 33 15.85 56.55 5.29
CA ILE A 33 14.75 55.62 5.01
C ILE A 33 13.62 56.32 4.27
N ASP A 34 13.28 57.56 4.67
CA ASP A 34 12.19 58.34 4.09
C ASP A 34 12.51 58.79 2.66
N GLU A 35 13.76 59.17 2.39
CA GLU A 35 14.23 59.60 1.06
C GLU A 35 14.55 58.43 0.12
N SER A 36 14.80 57.24 0.66
CA SER A 36 15.11 56.05 -0.14
C SER A 36 13.90 55.53 -0.94
N LYS A 37 14.13 55.11 -2.19
CA LYS A 37 13.12 54.48 -3.05
C LYS A 37 12.84 53.02 -2.69
N MET A 38 12.43 52.74 -1.45
CA MET A 38 12.10 51.39 -0.98
C MET A 38 10.61 51.06 -1.08
N THR A 39 10.27 49.77 -0.94
CA THR A 39 8.85 49.34 -0.82
C THR A 39 8.29 49.78 0.54
N SER A 40 6.98 50.04 0.63
CA SER A 40 6.35 50.43 1.89
C SER A 40 6.49 49.37 2.99
N MET A 41 6.61 48.10 2.60
CA MET A 41 6.86 47.00 3.54
C MET A 41 8.26 47.11 4.17
N LEU A 42 9.28 47.40 3.36
CA LEU A 42 10.63 47.55 3.87
C LEU A 42 10.77 48.80 4.74
N ARG A 43 10.20 49.95 4.32
CA ARG A 43 10.15 51.17 5.14
C ARG A 43 9.55 50.90 6.53
N LYS A 44 8.44 50.16 6.60
CA LYS A 44 7.82 49.78 7.88
C LYS A 44 8.73 48.90 8.74
N LYS A 45 9.41 47.93 8.11
CA LYS A 45 10.34 47.02 8.80
C LYS A 45 11.52 47.80 9.40
N ASP A 46 12.15 48.67 8.62
CA ASP A 46 13.35 49.40 9.06
C ASP A 46 13.00 50.46 10.12
N ASN A 47 11.83 51.10 10.01
CA ASN A 47 11.31 51.98 11.07
C ASN A 47 11.00 51.22 12.37
N TYR A 48 10.53 49.98 12.28
CA TYR A 48 10.30 49.14 13.46
C TYR A 48 11.62 48.80 14.17
N ILE A 49 12.65 48.43 13.40
CA ILE A 49 14.00 48.16 13.90
C ILE A 49 14.58 49.39 14.63
N LEU A 50 14.46 50.59 14.03
CA LEU A 50 14.91 51.84 14.66
C LEU A 50 14.15 52.17 15.96
N ARG A 51 12.85 51.88 16.05
CA ARG A 51 12.06 52.10 17.27
C ARG A 51 12.46 51.15 18.40
N ASN A 52 12.84 49.93 18.07
CA ASN A 52 13.19 48.89 19.05
C ASN A 52 14.67 48.88 19.43
N ASN A 53 15.49 49.73 18.81
CA ASN A 53 16.95 49.74 18.95
C ASN A 53 17.59 48.39 18.58
N GLU A 54 17.03 47.75 17.55
CA GLU A 54 17.62 46.53 16.96
C GLU A 54 18.65 46.92 15.90
N PRO A 55 19.67 46.08 15.66
CA PRO A 55 20.66 46.33 14.62
C PRO A 55 20.04 46.17 13.23
N LEU A 56 20.42 47.06 12.30
CA LEU A 56 20.02 46.94 10.88
C LEU A 56 20.55 45.63 10.28
N PRO A 57 19.81 45.01 9.34
CA PRO A 57 20.23 43.76 8.71
C PRO A 57 21.61 43.93 8.05
N SER A 58 22.53 43.01 8.37
CA SER A 58 23.85 42.98 7.74
C SER A 58 23.71 42.76 6.23
N LEU A 59 24.49 43.51 5.45
CA LEU A 59 24.64 43.28 4.01
C LEU A 59 25.49 42.04 3.69
N SER A 60 26.05 41.38 4.71
CA SER A 60 26.87 40.18 4.55
C SER A 60 26.01 38.97 4.19
N GLU A 61 26.09 38.65 2.91
CA GLU A 61 25.68 37.44 2.23
C GLU A 61 24.16 37.23 2.05
N PRO A 62 23.73 36.88 0.82
CA PRO A 62 22.37 36.39 0.63
C PRO A 62 22.17 35.19 1.55
N PRO A 63 20.97 34.99 2.14
CA PRO A 63 20.70 33.78 2.88
C PRO A 63 21.13 32.61 2.01
N SER A 64 22.03 31.78 2.52
CA SER A 64 22.53 30.57 1.87
C SER A 64 21.39 30.01 1.06
N ARG A 65 21.49 30.13 -0.27
CA ARG A 65 20.53 29.53 -1.19
C ARG A 65 20.78 28.05 -1.03
N THR A 66 20.26 27.45 0.03
CA THR A 66 20.04 26.02 0.15
C THR A 66 19.51 25.62 -1.22
N ALA A 67 20.26 24.74 -1.88
CA ALA A 67 20.13 24.42 -3.28
C ALA A 67 18.65 24.40 -3.63
N ARG A 68 18.20 25.44 -4.36
CA ARG A 68 16.83 25.48 -4.83
C ARG A 68 16.77 24.36 -5.84
N TYR A 69 16.37 23.17 -5.39
CA TYR A 69 15.74 22.19 -6.27
C TYR A 69 14.79 22.99 -7.16
N PRO A 70 14.76 22.78 -8.48
CA PRO A 70 13.81 23.48 -9.32
C PRO A 70 12.43 23.14 -8.78
N VAL A 71 11.85 24.06 -8.03
CA VAL A 71 10.45 24.02 -7.63
C VAL A 71 9.72 24.25 -8.95
N THR A 72 9.42 23.16 -9.65
CA THR A 72 8.75 23.17 -10.96
C THR A 72 7.34 23.76 -10.87
N ILE A 73 6.83 23.97 -9.66
CA ILE A 73 5.49 24.49 -9.40
C ILE A 73 5.59 25.59 -8.36
N ARG A 74 5.46 26.85 -8.80
CA ARG A 74 5.27 28.00 -7.89
C ARG A 74 4.11 27.69 -6.94
N PRO A 75 4.30 27.68 -5.61
CA PRO A 75 3.19 27.58 -4.67
C PRO A 75 2.37 28.87 -4.82
N GLY A 76 1.24 28.81 -5.53
CA GLY A 76 0.39 29.99 -5.79
C GLY A 76 -0.33 30.03 -7.13
N SER A 77 -0.09 29.10 -8.07
CA SER A 77 -0.98 28.97 -9.23
C SER A 77 -2.28 28.29 -8.79
N SER A 78 -3.41 28.99 -8.90
CA SER A 78 -4.75 28.44 -8.62
C SER A 78 -5.20 27.39 -9.65
N LYS A 79 -4.40 27.12 -10.69
CA LYS A 79 -4.72 26.13 -11.72
C LYS A 79 -4.43 24.71 -11.24
N LYS A 80 -5.41 23.83 -11.48
CA LYS A 80 -5.26 22.37 -11.34
C LYS A 80 -4.15 21.89 -12.29
N ARG A 81 -3.36 20.92 -11.84
CA ARG A 81 -2.33 20.26 -12.66
C ARG A 81 -2.99 19.46 -13.80
N SER A 82 -2.32 19.34 -14.95
CA SER A 82 -2.78 18.45 -16.02
C SER A 82 -2.61 16.98 -15.62
N MET A 83 -3.41 16.09 -16.24
CA MET A 83 -3.36 14.65 -15.97
C MET A 83 -1.95 14.07 -16.17
N ASP A 84 -1.27 14.41 -17.27
CA ASP A 84 0.11 14.00 -17.53
C ASP A 84 1.08 14.41 -16.42
N THR A 85 0.90 15.61 -15.85
CA THR A 85 1.73 16.10 -14.75
C THR A 85 1.47 15.29 -13.48
N ILE A 86 0.23 14.91 -13.24
CA ILE A 86 -0.16 14.09 -12.08
C ILE A 86 0.42 12.68 -12.21
N ILE A 87 0.31 12.07 -13.39
CA ILE A 87 0.88 10.75 -13.69
C ILE A 87 2.41 10.78 -13.57
N LYS A 88 3.09 11.76 -14.20
CA LYS A 88 4.55 11.93 -14.10
C LYS A 88 5.04 12.14 -12.67
N SER A 89 4.22 12.75 -11.81
CA SER A 89 4.57 12.95 -10.40
C SER A 89 4.47 11.67 -9.56
N GLY A 90 3.94 10.57 -10.10
CA GLY A 90 3.75 9.30 -9.38
C GLY A 90 2.58 9.31 -8.38
N VAL A 91 1.98 10.46 -8.11
CA VAL A 91 0.87 10.64 -7.16
C VAL A 91 -0.44 10.04 -7.66
N TYR A 92 -0.55 9.75 -8.97
CA TYR A 92 -1.74 9.13 -9.53
C TYR A 92 -1.94 7.69 -9.03
N GLU A 93 -0.84 6.96 -8.84
CA GLU A 93 -0.88 5.58 -8.41
C GLU A 93 -1.30 5.47 -6.94
N ARG A 94 -2.18 4.52 -6.64
CA ARG A 94 -2.60 4.24 -5.26
C ARG A 94 -1.48 3.52 -4.51
N GLU A 95 -1.23 3.93 -3.28
CA GLU A 95 -0.32 3.19 -2.40
C GLU A 95 -0.81 1.75 -2.23
N GLN A 96 0.04 0.79 -2.60
CA GLN A 96 -0.24 -0.62 -2.37
C GLN A 96 -0.11 -0.91 -0.88
N PHE A 97 -1.09 -1.62 -0.33
CA PHE A 97 -1.03 -2.07 1.05
C PHE A 97 0.21 -2.92 1.29
N LYS A 98 1.06 -2.48 2.21
CA LYS A 98 2.21 -3.23 2.71
C LYS A 98 1.98 -3.52 4.19
N PRO A 99 1.88 -4.80 4.60
CA PRO A 99 1.78 -5.13 6.01
C PRO A 99 2.94 -4.52 6.80
N ILE A 100 2.64 -3.90 7.94
CA ILE A 100 3.65 -3.32 8.85
C ILE A 100 4.53 -4.44 9.44
N HIS A 101 3.96 -5.63 9.59
CA HIS A 101 4.63 -6.80 10.12
C HIS A 101 4.92 -7.81 9.02
N PRO A 102 6.07 -8.50 9.07
CA PRO A 102 6.34 -9.59 8.14
C PRO A 102 5.25 -10.65 8.25
N LEU A 103 4.84 -11.23 7.13
CA LEU A 103 3.89 -12.34 7.12
C LEU A 103 4.55 -13.52 7.85
N VAL A 104 4.12 -13.78 9.08
CA VAL A 104 4.57 -14.95 9.83
C VAL A 104 3.99 -16.19 9.16
N ASP A 105 4.83 -17.19 8.97
CA ASP A 105 4.44 -18.47 8.40
C ASP A 105 3.48 -19.19 9.35
N ARG A 106 2.17 -19.08 9.06
CA ARG A 106 1.08 -19.62 9.88
C ARG A 106 1.21 -21.12 10.11
N GLU A 107 1.86 -21.84 9.20
CA GLU A 107 2.08 -23.28 9.37
C GLU A 107 3.15 -23.57 10.42
N LYS A 108 4.23 -22.78 10.44
CA LYS A 108 5.28 -22.90 11.48
C LYS A 108 4.76 -22.54 12.86
N GLU A 109 3.89 -21.51 12.98
CA GLU A 109 3.29 -21.17 14.27
C GLU A 109 2.34 -22.26 14.77
N LYS A 110 1.54 -22.86 13.88
CA LYS A 110 0.69 -24.00 14.23
C LYS A 110 1.53 -25.20 14.69
N GLU A 111 2.58 -25.55 13.96
CA GLU A 111 3.49 -26.63 14.32
C GLU A 111 4.15 -26.37 15.68
N LYS A 112 4.67 -25.16 15.90
CA LYS A 112 5.25 -24.75 17.18
C LYS A 112 4.24 -24.90 18.33
N LEU A 113 3.00 -24.45 18.12
CA LEU A 113 1.95 -24.57 19.14
C LEU A 113 1.59 -26.04 19.41
N GLN A 114 1.46 -26.86 18.38
CA GLN A 114 1.20 -28.30 18.52
C GLN A 114 2.30 -28.99 19.33
N ASN A 115 3.57 -28.71 19.02
CA ASN A 115 4.70 -29.28 19.73
C ASN A 115 4.73 -28.81 21.20
N LYS A 116 4.43 -27.53 21.45
CA LYS A 116 4.29 -27.01 22.81
C LYS A 116 3.14 -27.68 23.57
N MET A 117 1.98 -27.90 22.95
CA MET A 117 0.86 -28.56 23.62
C MET A 117 1.15 -30.04 23.91
N ALA A 118 1.82 -30.74 23.00
CA ALA A 118 2.10 -32.17 23.14
C ALA A 118 3.30 -32.46 24.08
N PHE A 119 4.39 -31.70 23.94
CA PHE A 119 5.68 -31.99 24.58
C PHE A 119 6.10 -30.92 25.59
N ASN A 120 5.25 -29.91 25.85
CA ASN A 120 5.56 -28.74 26.67
C ASN A 120 6.87 -28.02 26.30
N SER A 121 7.33 -28.20 25.06
CA SER A 121 8.61 -27.72 24.55
C SER A 121 8.55 -27.55 23.03
N ASP A 122 9.31 -26.58 22.51
CA ASP A 122 9.34 -26.26 21.07
C ASP A 122 10.29 -27.22 20.31
N VAL A 123 10.01 -28.52 20.36
CA VAL A 123 10.83 -29.55 19.68
C VAL A 123 10.43 -29.64 18.21
N LYS A 124 11.40 -29.52 17.29
CA LYS A 124 11.18 -29.85 15.86
C LYS A 124 11.14 -31.36 15.70
N VAL A 125 9.95 -31.95 15.86
CA VAL A 125 9.74 -33.37 15.56
C VAL A 125 9.86 -33.57 14.05
N LYS A 126 10.80 -34.41 13.61
CA LYS A 126 10.85 -34.84 12.21
C LYS A 126 9.60 -35.67 11.94
N LYS A 127 8.73 -35.21 11.03
CA LYS A 127 7.56 -36.00 10.62
C LYS A 127 8.02 -37.35 10.09
N ASP A 128 7.50 -38.43 10.66
CA ASP A 128 7.81 -39.77 10.17
C ASP A 128 7.25 -39.94 8.76
N LYS A 129 8.15 -40.12 7.78
CA LYS A 129 7.81 -40.34 6.36
C LYS A 129 6.83 -41.52 6.15
N ALA A 130 6.73 -42.42 7.13
CA ALA A 130 5.81 -43.55 7.12
C ALA A 130 4.34 -43.13 7.25
N LEU A 131 4.03 -42.03 7.94
CA LEU A 131 2.65 -41.54 8.13
C LEU A 131 2.12 -40.81 6.89
N GLU A 132 2.95 -40.00 6.22
CA GLU A 132 2.57 -39.34 4.96
C GLU A 132 2.21 -40.34 3.85
N LYS A 133 2.89 -41.49 3.83
CA LYS A 133 2.63 -42.58 2.87
C LYS A 133 1.30 -43.31 3.11
N LYS A 134 0.75 -43.26 4.33
CA LYS A 134 -0.55 -43.87 4.67
C LYS A 134 -1.70 -42.95 4.28
N VAL A 135 -1.62 -41.67 4.64
CA VAL A 135 -2.66 -40.67 4.31
C VAL A 135 -2.84 -40.49 2.80
N SER A 136 -1.75 -40.55 2.03
CA SER A 136 -1.80 -40.48 0.56
C SER A 136 -2.42 -41.72 -0.11
N LYS A 137 -2.43 -42.86 0.58
CA LYS A 137 -2.96 -44.12 0.04
C LYS A 137 -4.47 -44.27 0.26
N GLU A 138 -5.01 -43.61 1.28
CA GLU A 138 -6.42 -43.75 1.70
C GLU A 138 -7.42 -42.95 0.85
N ILE A 139 -6.96 -41.99 0.02
CA ILE A 139 -7.85 -41.09 -0.74
C ILE A 139 -8.07 -41.53 -2.21
N ARG A 140 -7.29 -42.48 -2.72
CA ARG A 140 -7.54 -43.03 -4.07
C ARG A 140 -8.48 -44.22 -4.00
N VAL A 141 -9.75 -43.96 -3.70
CA VAL A 141 -10.80 -44.83 -4.22
C VAL A 141 -10.88 -44.48 -5.70
N GLU A 142 -10.12 -45.20 -6.52
CA GLU A 142 -10.21 -45.11 -7.98
C GLU A 142 -11.61 -45.62 -8.35
N TYR A 143 -12.60 -44.72 -8.43
CA TYR A 143 -13.90 -45.05 -8.96
C TYR A 143 -13.69 -45.62 -10.36
N ASN A 144 -14.15 -46.85 -10.58
CA ASN A 144 -14.09 -47.44 -11.91
C ASN A 144 -14.78 -46.46 -12.89
N ARG A 145 -14.18 -46.23 -14.06
CA ARG A 145 -14.74 -45.34 -15.09
C ARG A 145 -16.20 -45.69 -15.39
N PHE A 146 -16.54 -46.97 -15.29
CA PHE A 146 -17.91 -47.47 -15.40
C PHE A 146 -18.87 -46.84 -14.38
N ASP A 147 -18.49 -46.84 -13.09
CA ASP A 147 -19.31 -46.28 -12.01
C ASP A 147 -19.46 -44.76 -12.15
N GLN A 148 -18.41 -44.08 -12.60
CA GLN A 148 -18.44 -42.65 -12.90
C GLN A 148 -19.47 -42.32 -13.99
N LEU A 149 -19.46 -43.07 -15.11
CA LEU A 149 -20.42 -42.87 -16.21
C LEU A 149 -21.87 -43.11 -15.75
N MET A 150 -22.11 -44.13 -14.92
CA MET A 150 -23.43 -44.38 -14.33
C MET A 150 -23.89 -43.23 -13.43
N GLN A 151 -22.98 -42.69 -12.61
CA GLN A 151 -23.29 -41.55 -11.76
C GLN A 151 -23.61 -40.30 -12.58
N GLU A 152 -22.82 -40.01 -13.63
CA GLU A 152 -23.03 -38.87 -14.50
C GLU A 152 -24.35 -38.95 -15.27
N ILE A 153 -24.75 -40.13 -15.76
CA ILE A 153 -26.06 -40.33 -16.41
C ILE A 153 -27.18 -39.98 -15.43
N LYS A 154 -27.14 -40.55 -14.22
CA LYS A 154 -28.14 -40.30 -13.18
C LYS A 154 -28.22 -38.83 -12.76
N GLU A 155 -27.08 -38.14 -12.70
CA GLU A 155 -27.03 -36.71 -12.43
C GLU A 155 -27.75 -35.90 -13.52
N ARG A 156 -27.53 -36.24 -14.80
CA ARG A 156 -28.17 -35.56 -15.93
C ARG A 156 -29.69 -35.79 -15.98
N GLU A 157 -30.14 -37.01 -15.69
CA GLU A 157 -31.56 -37.33 -15.56
C GLU A 157 -32.22 -36.55 -14.41
N ASN A 158 -31.58 -36.52 -13.25
CA ASN A 158 -32.08 -35.77 -12.09
C ASN A 158 -32.13 -34.27 -12.37
N TRP A 159 -31.11 -33.73 -13.04
CA TRP A 159 -31.08 -32.33 -13.42
C TRP A 159 -32.21 -31.98 -14.40
N LEU A 160 -32.47 -32.84 -15.40
CA LEU A 160 -33.57 -32.63 -16.33
C LEU A 160 -34.93 -32.66 -15.61
N LYS A 161 -35.10 -33.57 -14.65
CA LYS A 161 -36.30 -33.64 -13.81
C LYS A 161 -36.50 -32.39 -12.95
N GLU A 162 -35.42 -31.82 -12.43
CA GLU A 162 -35.49 -30.55 -11.70
C GLU A 162 -35.85 -29.38 -12.62
N MET A 163 -35.30 -29.33 -13.84
CA MET A 163 -35.68 -28.32 -14.84
C MET A 163 -37.14 -28.48 -15.30
N GLU A 164 -37.66 -29.70 -15.35
CA GLU A 164 -39.06 -29.98 -15.67
C GLU A 164 -39.99 -29.45 -14.58
N ARG A 165 -39.61 -29.63 -13.31
CA ARG A 165 -40.32 -29.04 -12.16
C ARG A 165 -40.33 -27.52 -12.21
N LEU A 166 -39.27 -26.90 -12.75
CA LEU A 166 -39.17 -25.45 -12.95
C LEU A 166 -39.88 -24.96 -14.24
N GLY A 167 -40.39 -25.86 -15.08
CA GLY A 167 -41.05 -25.52 -16.36
C GLY A 167 -40.09 -25.10 -17.48
N GLU A 168 -38.79 -25.33 -17.31
CA GLU A 168 -37.72 -24.87 -18.21
C GLU A 168 -37.02 -26.03 -18.95
N ALA A 169 -37.56 -27.25 -18.86
CA ALA A 169 -36.96 -28.45 -19.44
C ALA A 169 -36.85 -28.40 -20.98
N ASP A 170 -37.81 -27.81 -21.68
CA ASP A 170 -37.86 -27.85 -23.15
C ASP A 170 -36.63 -27.20 -23.80
N LYS A 171 -36.03 -26.20 -23.16
CA LYS A 171 -34.79 -25.53 -23.65
C LYS A 171 -33.57 -26.46 -23.62
N TYR A 172 -33.55 -27.42 -22.69
CA TYR A 172 -32.37 -28.23 -22.40
C TYR A 172 -32.56 -29.72 -22.71
N ARG A 173 -33.80 -30.17 -22.95
CA ARG A 173 -34.14 -31.58 -23.17
C ARG A 173 -33.27 -32.24 -24.23
N GLN A 174 -33.18 -31.66 -25.42
CA GLN A 174 -32.36 -32.21 -26.52
C GLN A 174 -30.86 -32.25 -26.18
N VAL A 175 -30.34 -31.23 -25.51
CA VAL A 175 -28.92 -31.16 -25.14
C VAL A 175 -28.58 -32.23 -24.10
N ILE A 176 -29.43 -32.39 -23.09
CA ILE A 176 -29.23 -33.39 -22.03
C ILE A 176 -29.40 -34.81 -22.57
N GLU A 177 -30.40 -35.05 -23.41
CA GLU A 177 -30.60 -36.35 -24.07
C GLU A 177 -29.36 -36.75 -24.88
N ASN A 178 -28.78 -35.83 -25.66
CA ASN A 178 -27.54 -36.08 -26.39
C ASN A 178 -26.37 -36.42 -25.45
N GLN A 179 -26.24 -35.71 -24.32
CA GLN A 179 -25.19 -35.98 -23.32
C GLN A 179 -25.38 -37.33 -22.60
N ILE A 180 -26.62 -37.77 -22.40
CA ILE A 180 -26.94 -39.08 -21.85
C ILE A 180 -26.58 -40.15 -22.89
N GLN A 181 -27.00 -39.99 -24.14
CA GLN A 181 -26.69 -40.93 -25.22
C GLN A 181 -25.18 -41.09 -25.44
N GLU A 182 -24.42 -40.00 -25.38
CA GLU A 182 -22.95 -40.05 -25.49
C GLU A 182 -22.32 -40.94 -24.40
N LYS A 183 -22.77 -40.76 -23.14
CA LYS A 183 -22.29 -41.54 -22.00
C LYS A 183 -22.75 -43.00 -22.04
N VAL A 184 -23.98 -43.27 -22.48
CA VAL A 184 -24.49 -44.63 -22.69
C VAL A 184 -23.66 -45.35 -23.75
N ARG A 185 -23.35 -44.69 -24.87
CA ARG A 185 -22.47 -45.26 -25.90
C ARG A 185 -21.05 -45.51 -25.37
N GLU A 186 -20.53 -44.65 -24.50
CA GLU A 186 -19.25 -44.88 -23.84
C GLU A 186 -19.30 -46.10 -22.92
N LEU A 187 -20.38 -46.23 -22.15
CA LEU A 187 -20.62 -47.37 -21.28
C LEU A 187 -20.69 -48.67 -22.09
N ASP A 188 -21.45 -48.68 -23.20
CA ASP A 188 -21.57 -49.85 -24.08
C ASP A 188 -20.22 -50.26 -24.68
N ARG A 189 -19.40 -49.28 -25.13
CA ARG A 189 -18.03 -49.56 -25.62
C ARG A 189 -17.17 -50.22 -24.55
N MET A 190 -17.25 -49.74 -23.31
CA MET A 190 -16.49 -50.32 -22.19
C MET A 190 -16.95 -51.74 -21.86
N LYS A 191 -18.26 -51.98 -21.88
CA LYS A 191 -18.84 -53.32 -21.66
C LYS A 191 -18.38 -54.32 -22.73
N THR A 192 -18.54 -53.97 -24.01
CA THR A 192 -18.16 -54.86 -25.12
C THR A 192 -16.65 -55.12 -25.17
N CYS A 193 -15.82 -54.13 -24.84
CA CYS A 193 -14.36 -54.31 -24.76
C CYS A 193 -13.96 -55.26 -23.64
N ASN A 194 -14.64 -55.20 -22.49
CA ASN A 194 -14.37 -56.09 -21.36
C ASN A 194 -14.78 -57.55 -21.66
N ASP A 195 -15.91 -57.74 -22.35
CA ASP A 195 -16.39 -59.06 -22.77
C ASP A 195 -15.45 -59.75 -23.78
N MET A 196 -14.67 -58.99 -24.55
CA MET A 196 -13.67 -59.51 -25.51
C MET A 196 -12.33 -59.92 -24.86
N VAL A 197 -12.07 -59.56 -23.60
CA VAL A 197 -10.83 -59.89 -22.89
C VAL A 197 -10.96 -61.21 -22.10
N GLU A 198 -12.19 -61.67 -21.85
CA GLU A 198 -12.48 -62.89 -21.07
C GLU A 198 -12.73 -64.15 -21.94
N THR A 199 -12.53 -64.09 -23.26
CA THR A 199 -12.65 -65.24 -24.19
C THR A 199 -11.29 -65.62 -24.77
#